data_AF-A0A962SVG9-F1
#
_entry.id   AF-A0A962SVG9-F1
#
_cell.length_a   1.000
_cell.length_b   1.000
_cell.length_c   1.000
_cell.angle_alpha   90.00
_cell.angle_beta   90.00
_cell.angle_gamma   90.00
#
_symmetry.space_group_name_H-M   'P 1'
#
loop_
_entity.id
_entity.type
_entity.pdbx_description
1 polymer ?
#
loop_
_entity_poly.entity_id
_entity_poly.type
_entity_poly.pdbx_seq_one_letter_code
_entity_poly.pdbx_strand_id
1 'polypeptide(L)' 'MLGEDGQMLYVGKARNLKQRVSSYFRENQTSDKIRSLVSQIHDIEVTVTHTEVEALILESVL' A
#
# COMPACT_ATOMS: atom_id res chain seq x y z
N MET A 1 0.62 -4.47 1.69
CA MET A 1 -0.81 -4.83 1.67
C MET A 1 -0.91 -6.31 1.39
N LEU A 2 -1.70 -7.01 2.19
CA LEU A 2 -1.76 -8.46 2.24
C LEU A 2 -3.16 -8.96 1.88
N GLY A 3 -3.22 -10.12 1.23
CA GLY A 3 -4.46 -10.85 0.97
C GLY A 3 -4.82 -11.80 2.12
N GLU A 4 -5.86 -12.62 1.91
CA GLU A 4 -6.47 -13.49 2.93
C GLU A 4 -5.49 -14.43 3.64
N ASP A 5 -4.54 -15.01 2.90
CA ASP A 5 -3.54 -15.96 3.42
C ASP A 5 -2.22 -15.26 3.82
N GLY A 6 -2.24 -13.94 3.96
CA GLY A 6 -1.04 -13.14 4.23
C GLY A 6 -0.13 -12.97 3.00
N GLN A 7 -0.57 -13.35 1.80
CA GLN A 7 0.19 -13.14 0.57
C GLN A 7 0.36 -11.66 0.26
N MET A 8 1.56 -11.27 -0.15
CA MET A 8 1.86 -9.89 -0.50
C MET A 8 1.20 -9.53 -1.84
N LEU A 9 0.25 -8.59 -1.81
CA LEU A 9 -0.46 -8.12 -3.00
C LEU A 9 0.13 -6.83 -3.57
N TYR A 10 0.65 -5.96 -2.69
CA TYR A 10 1.17 -4.66 -3.08
C TYR A 10 2.13 -4.09 -2.05
N VAL A 11 3.25 -3.55 -2.55
CA VAL A 11 4.23 -2.76 -1.80
C VAL A 11 4.29 -1.37 -2.42
N GLY A 12 4.42 -0.35 -1.58
CA GLY A 12 4.56 1.02 -2.04
C GLY A 12 5.18 1.92 -0.99
N LYS A 13 5.99 2.89 -1.42
CA LYS A 13 6.50 3.95 -0.55
C LYS A 13 5.59 5.18 -0.52
N ALA A 14 5.66 5.94 0.57
CA ALA A 14 4.99 7.24 0.70
C ALA A 14 5.68 8.16 1.70
N ARG A 15 5.68 9.47 1.40
CA ARG A 15 6.07 10.53 2.36
C ARG A 15 5.03 10.70 3.47
N ASN A 16 3.75 10.44 3.16
CA ASN A 16 2.64 10.52 4.11
C ASN A 16 1.82 9.23 4.02
N LEU A 17 2.02 8.32 4.96
CA LEU A 17 1.35 7.02 5.01
C LEU A 17 -0.17 7.17 5.10
N LYS A 18 -0.67 8.07 5.95
CA LYS A 18 -2.11 8.30 6.11
C LYS A 18 -2.75 8.70 4.79
N GLN A 19 -2.20 9.71 4.11
CA GLN A 19 -2.73 10.16 2.82
C GLN A 19 -2.66 9.07 1.75
N ARG A 20 -1.56 8.30 1.72
CA ARG A 20 -1.36 7.20 0.77
C ARG A 20 -2.41 6.12 0.98
N VAL A 21 -2.52 5.58 2.18
CA VAL A 21 -3.47 4.51 2.50
C VAL A 21 -4.90 4.99 2.27
N SER A 22 -5.27 6.16 2.79
CA SER A 22 -6.63 6.71 2.59
C SER A 22 -7.00 6.95 1.11
N SER A 23 -6.03 7.15 0.21
CA SER A 23 -6.33 7.33 -1.23
C SER A 23 -6.86 6.07 -1.92
N TYR A 24 -6.53 4.87 -1.43
CA TYR A 24 -7.03 3.61 -1.98
C TYR A 24 -8.50 3.40 -1.66
N PHE A 25 -8.96 3.83 -0.48
CA PHE A 25 -10.30 3.58 0.05
C PHE A 25 -11.28 4.75 -0.18
N ARG A 26 -11.01 5.64 -1.15
CA ARG A 26 -11.94 6.71 -1.51
C ARG A 26 -13.10 6.15 -2.33
N GLU A 27 -14.32 6.61 -2.04
CA GLU A 27 -15.56 6.17 -2.72
C GLU A 27 -15.53 6.43 -4.25
N ASN A 28 -14.91 7.53 -4.67
CA ASN A 28 -14.80 7.93 -6.08
C ASN A 28 -13.53 7.40 -6.77
N GLN A 29 -13.11 6.17 -6.47
CA GLN A 29 -11.95 5.57 -7.14
C GLN A 29 -12.27 5.34 -8.63
N THR A 30 -11.53 5.97 -9.55
CA THR A 30 -11.82 5.87 -11.00
C THR A 30 -11.12 4.70 -11.68
N SER A 31 -10.13 4.08 -11.02
CA SER A 31 -9.38 2.96 -11.57
C SER A 31 -9.96 1.62 -11.13
N ASP A 32 -10.47 0.85 -12.09
CA ASP A 32 -10.97 -0.52 -11.85
C ASP A 32 -9.89 -1.44 -11.30
N LYS A 33 -8.64 -1.26 -11.75
CA LYS A 33 -7.48 -2.00 -11.21
C LYS A 33 -7.30 -1.73 -9.72
N ILE A 34 -7.42 -0.47 -9.29
CA ILE A 34 -7.28 -0.12 -7.87
C ILE A 34 -8.47 -0.68 -7.09
N ARG A 35 -9.70 -0.60 -7.63
CA ARG A 35 -10.88 -1.20 -6.99
C ARG A 35 -10.70 -2.71 -6.76
N SER A 36 -10.24 -3.42 -7.79
CA SER A 36 -9.99 -4.87 -7.73
C SER A 36 -8.86 -5.24 -6.76
N LEU A 37 -7.80 -4.42 -6.69
CA LEU A 37 -6.75 -4.60 -5.69
C LEU A 37 -7.34 -4.43 -4.28
N VAL A 38 -8.06 -3.34 -4.05
CA VAL A 38 -8.63 -3.01 -2.73
C VAL A 38 -9.60 -4.07 -2.24
N SER A 39 -10.41 -4.66 -3.13
CA SER A 39 -11.33 -5.74 -2.76
C SER A 39 -10.63 -7.03 -2.31
N GLN A 40 -9.34 -7.19 -2.60
CA GLN A 40 -8.54 -8.36 -2.21
C GLN A 40 -7.68 -8.09 -0.98
N ILE A 41 -7.63 -6.85 -0.47
CA ILE A 41 -6.85 -6.52 0.72
C ILE A 41 -7.58 -7.02 1.96
N HIS A 42 -6.93 -7.92 2.70
CA HIS A 42 -7.38 -8.34 4.03
C HIS A 42 -6.61 -7.63 5.15
N ASP A 43 -5.33 -7.29 4.93
CA ASP A 43 -4.52 -6.61 5.94
C ASP A 43 -3.54 -5.58 5.35
N ILE A 44 -3.14 -4.61 6.17
CA ILE A 44 -2.24 -3.52 5.81
C ILE A 44 -1.15 -3.37 6.87
N GLU A 45 0.05 -3.80 6.51
CA GLU A 45 1.26 -3.51 7.28
C GLU A 45 1.91 -2.21 6.82
N VAL A 46 2.50 -1.48 7.77
CA VAL A 46 3.25 -0.26 7.52
C VAL A 46 4.58 -0.29 8.26
N THR A 47 5.63 0.16 7.59
CA THR A 47 6.95 0.37 8.20
C THR A 47 7.31 1.85 8.06
N VAL A 48 7.67 2.48 9.17
CA VAL A 48 8.11 3.90 9.18
C VAL A 48 9.62 3.95 8.96
N THR A 49 10.06 4.75 8.00
CA THR A 49 11.49 5.02 7.75
C THR A 49 11.82 6.47 8.08
N HIS A 50 13.10 6.76 8.30
CA HIS A 50 13.56 8.11 8.66
C HIS A 50 13.78 8.97 7.42
N THR A 51 14.12 8.33 6.29
CA THR A 51 14.36 9.02 5.02
C THR A 51 13.56 8.40 3.88
N GLU A 52 13.39 9.18 2.81
CA GLU A 52 12.78 8.70 1.56
C GLU A 52 13.65 7.66 0.85
N VAL A 53 14.97 7.75 1.03
CA VAL A 53 15.93 6.81 0.45
C VAL A 53 15.78 5.44 1.12
N GLU A 54 15.68 5.40 2.44
CA GLU A 54 15.38 4.17 3.18
C GLU A 54 14.06 3.55 2.72
N ALA A 55 13.00 4.35 2.55
CA ALA A 55 11.71 3.87 2.08
C ALA A 55 11.82 3.24 0.67
N LEU A 56 12.59 3.86 -0.22
CA LEU A 56 12.84 3.36 -1.57
C LEU A 56 13.63 2.05 -1.57
N ILE A 57 14.69 1.97 -0.76
CA ILE A 57 15.49 0.75 -0.63
C ILE A 57 14.63 -0.37 -0.07
N LEU A 58 13.87 -0.11 0.99
CA LEU A 58 12.99 -1.10 1.60
C LEU A 58 11.92 -1.59 0.63
N GLU A 59 11.27 -0.69 -0.11
CA GLU A 59 10.31 -1.03 -1.17
C GLU A 59 10.93 -1.91 -2.27
N SER A 60 12.21 -1.73 -2.59
CA SER A 60 12.89 -2.50 -3.64
C SER A 60 13.33 -3.89 -3.19
N VAL A 61 13.35 -4.15 -1.89
CA VAL A 61 13.79 -5.41 -1.28
C VAL A 61 12.61 -6.33 -0.91
N LEU A 62 11.41 -5.74 -0.76
CA LEU A 62 10.16 -6.42 -0.47
C LEU A 62 9.41 -6.79 -1.76
#